data_AF-R4FHB9-F1
#
_entry.id   AF-R4FHB9-F1
#
_cell.length_a   1.000
_cell.length_b   1.000
_cell.length_c   1.000
_cell.angle_alpha   90.00
_cell.angle_beta   90.00
_cell.angle_gamma   90.00
#
_symmetry.space_group_name_H-M   'P 1'
#
loop_
_entity.id
_entity.type
_entity.pdbx_description
1 polymer ?
#
loop_
_entity_poly.entity_id
_entity_poly.type
_entity_poly.pdbx_seq_one_letter_code
_entity_poly.pdbx_strand_id
1 'polypeptide(L)' 'MQNQIAFLIFELKGMIDTIEEMASIDEQWNYPCIERLQKKVNELVELVKE' A
#
# COMPACT_ATOMS: atom_id res chain seq x y z
N MET A 1 12.20 -2.53 17.69
CA MET A 1 12.05 -3.45 16.54
C MET A 1 10.62 -3.46 15.99
N GLN A 2 9.58 -3.73 16.80
CA GLN A 2 8.17 -3.61 16.36
C GLN A 2 7.82 -2.21 15.78
N ASN A 3 8.21 -1.13 16.46
CA ASN A 3 7.99 0.23 15.94
C ASN A 3 8.69 0.52 14.60
N GLN A 4 9.85 -0.10 14.34
CA GLN A 4 10.57 0.08 13.08
C GLN A 4 9.88 -0.69 11.95
N ILE A 5 9.35 -1.88 12.24
CA ILE A 5 8.56 -2.67 11.28
C ILE A 5 7.24 -1.97 10.96
N ALA A 6 6.54 -1.43 11.97
CA ALA A 6 5.33 -0.65 11.77
C ALA A 6 5.60 0.58 10.88
N PHE A 7 6.66 1.34 11.17
CA PHE A 7 7.07 2.48 10.34
C PHE A 7 7.29 2.10 8.87
N LEU A 8 8.03 1.01 8.61
CA LEU A 8 8.29 0.52 7.25
C LEU A 8 7.00 0.08 6.53
N ILE A 9 6.05 -0.52 7.25
CA ILE A 9 4.75 -0.92 6.68
C ILE A 9 3.91 0.30 6.31
N PHE A 10 3.91 1.35 7.14
CA PHE A 10 3.21 2.59 6.81
C PHE A 10 3.87 3.35 5.64
N GLU A 11 5.20 3.38 5.57
CA GLU A 11 5.93 3.92 4.40
C GLU A 11 5.56 3.16 3.12
N LEU A 12 5.57 1.82 3.17
CA LEU A 12 5.18 0.98 2.03
C LEU A 12 3.73 1.26 1.60
N LYS A 13 2.82 1.47 2.56
CA LYS A 13 1.44 1.86 2.25
C LYS A 13 1.41 3.20 1.51
N GLY A 14 2.11 4.22 2.00
CA GLY A 14 2.17 5.53 1.34
C GLY A 14 2.71 5.47 -0.08
N MET A 15 3.71 4.62 -0.34
CA MET A 15 4.22 4.38 -1.70
C MET A 15 3.17 3.75 -2.63
N ILE A 16 2.40 2.76 -2.13
CA ILE A 16 1.36 2.09 -2.92
C ILE A 16 0.19 3.06 -3.19
N ASP A 17 -0.22 3.84 -2.19
CA ASP A 17 -1.26 4.88 -2.33
C ASP A 17 -0.85 5.89 -3.42
N THR A 18 0.43 6.30 -3.46
CA THR A 18 0.95 7.21 -4.50
C THR A 18 0.92 6.58 -5.90
N ILE A 19 1.25 5.29 -6.02
CA ILE A 19 1.20 4.56 -7.30
C ILE A 19 -0.25 4.47 -7.80
N GLU A 20 -1.21 4.23 -6.91
CA GLU A 20 -2.64 4.20 -7.25
C GLU A 20 -3.13 5.57 -7.73
N GLU A 21 -2.75 6.66 -7.06
CA GLU A 21 -3.06 8.02 -7.49
C GLU A 21 -2.50 8.30 -8.89
N MET A 22 -1.24 7.93 -9.16
CA MET A 22 -0.64 8.06 -10.49
C MET A 22 -1.33 7.20 -11.54
N ALA A 23 -1.74 5.98 -11.19
CA ALA A 23 -2.47 5.09 -12.07
C ALA A 23 -3.86 5.63 -12.43
N SER A 24 -4.54 6.28 -11.49
CA SER A 24 -5.87 6.86 -11.70
C SER A 24 -5.90 8.01 -12.72
N ILE A 25 -4.74 8.63 -12.98
CA ILE A 25 -4.57 9.71 -13.95
C ILE A 25 -4.45 9.16 -15.39
N ASP A 26 -4.08 7.89 -15.55
CA ASP A 26 -3.89 7.25 -16.85
C ASP A 26 -4.97 6.16 -17.07
N GLU A 27 -5.96 6.42 -17.93
CA GLU A 27 -7.10 5.50 -18.15
C GLU A 27 -6.69 4.14 -18.75
N GLN A 28 -5.46 3.99 -19.27
CA GLN A 28 -4.95 2.72 -19.79
C GLN A 28 -4.54 1.73 -18.69
N TRP A 29 -4.50 2.24 -17.48
CA TRP A 29 -3.75 1.69 -16.39
C TRP A 29 -4.78 0.91 -15.50
N ASN A 30 -5.34 -0.19 -16.04
CA ASN A 30 -6.24 -1.11 -15.31
C ASN A 30 -5.38 -2.07 -14.44
N TYR A 31 -5.35 -1.88 -13.11
CA TYR A 31 -4.40 -2.62 -12.25
C TYR A 31 -4.99 -3.55 -11.21
N PRO A 32 -5.30 -4.78 -11.65
CA PRO A 32 -5.38 -5.92 -10.75
C PRO A 32 -4.15 -6.07 -9.83
N CYS A 33 -2.96 -5.58 -10.25
CA CYS A 33 -1.77 -5.63 -9.40
C CYS A 33 -1.76 -4.58 -8.29
N ILE A 34 -2.23 -3.35 -8.54
CA ILE A 34 -2.31 -2.28 -7.53
C ILE A 34 -3.39 -2.64 -6.50
N GLU A 35 -4.56 -3.13 -6.94
CA GLU A 35 -5.60 -3.62 -6.02
C GLU A 35 -5.08 -4.75 -5.12
N ARG A 36 -4.31 -5.68 -5.69
CA ARG A 36 -3.70 -6.76 -4.92
C ARG A 36 -2.67 -6.24 -3.92
N LEU A 37 -1.86 -5.25 -4.29
CA LEU A 37 -0.88 -4.61 -3.42
C LEU A 37 -1.57 -3.84 -2.28
N GLN A 38 -2.61 -3.05 -2.59
CA GLN A 38 -3.45 -2.35 -1.62
C GLN A 38 -4.04 -3.32 -0.59
N LYS A 39 -4.64 -4.42 -1.06
CA LYS A 39 -5.19 -5.43 -0.15
C LYS A 39 -4.14 -5.98 0.81
N LYS A 40 -2.95 -6.32 0.29
CA LYS A 40 -1.87 -6.91 1.10
C LYS A 40 -1.24 -5.92 2.07
N VAL A 41 -1.05 -4.67 1.68
CA VAL A 41 -0.49 -3.68 2.59
C VAL A 41 -1.48 -3.29 3.70
N ASN A 42 -2.78 -3.26 3.39
CA ASN A 42 -3.81 -3.03 4.40
C ASN A 42 -3.88 -4.20 5.39
N GLU A 43 -3.77 -5.45 4.94
CA GLU A 43 -3.63 -6.63 5.83
C GLU A 43 -2.41 -6.48 6.76
N LEU A 44 -1.26 -6.01 6.26
CA LEU A 44 -0.06 -5.78 7.07
C LEU A 44 -0.22 -4.64 8.08
N VAL A 45 -0.89 -3.54 7.70
CA VAL A 45 -1.15 -2.40 8.57
C VAL A 45 -2.02 -2.83 9.77
N GLU A 46 -3.06 -3.64 9.54
CA GLU A 46 -3.91 -4.12 10.63
C GLU A 46 -3.15 -5.02 11.61
N LEU A 47 -2.22 -5.84 11.12
CA LEU A 47 -1.37 -6.71 11.96
C LEU A 47 -0.38 -5.95 12.87
N VAL A 48 -0.11 -4.67 12.59
CA VAL A 48 0.85 -3.85 13.37
C VAL A 48 0.23 -2.68 14.12
N LYS A 49 -1.10 -2.54 14.03
CA LYS A 49 -1.87 -1.58 14.85
C LYS A 49 -2.18 -2.12 16.26
N GLU A 50 -1.95 -3.41 16.50
CA GLU A 50 -2.03 -4.09 17.81
C GLU A 50 -0.72 -3.96 18.60
#